data_AF-A0AAE4RT43-F1
#
_entry.id   AF-A0AAE4RT43-F1
#
_cell.length_a   1.000
_cell.length_b   1.000
_cell.length_c   1.000
_cell.angle_alpha   90.00
_cell.angle_beta   90.00
_cell.angle_gamma   90.00
#
_symmetry.space_group_name_H-M   'P 1'
#
loop_
_entity.id
_entity.type
_entity.pdbx_description
1 polymer ?
#
loop_
_entity_poly.entity_id
_entity_poly.type
_entity_poly.pdbx_seq_one_letter_code
_entity_poly.pdbx_strand_id
1 'polypeptide(L)'
;MAGYKKQHTDGPNSEDKALDLFAEMMIEKIESIRKDWRKPWFTEGALQWPRNLSGREYNGMNAIMLLIHCEKEGYKIPRFCTFECVQRLNKSDKDNQEKPRVSVLRGEKSFPIMLTTFTCIHKDSGEKIKYDDYKKLSDNEKKEYNVYPKMQVFRVFNVAQTNLQEARPELWQKLEKEYSLSKIENGEHFNFAPVDALIKDNLWICPIKPQHQDNAYYSISKNEIVVPEKEQFKSGEAFYGTLFHEMTHSTGAEGVLDRIKPTTFGSAEYAREELVAELGSALVAQRYGMTKHIKEDSCAYLKGWLDELKESPQFIKTTLLDVKRAASLITQKVDKIALELKQNIDEAQTAAPKEKVYYSSVAYLQLTDDTMRLDAFKDKGDYEGLLTLAKEYYDGNGINEEYTYSSPIQNRGDNLLIEDKDFAVVYNGSVGGTYDVMLKFTEKEVRDHIRRYGIERAGDTLKGVAKEMAAEQFAIMTQQKTPAFEMPNGDVLYVSYNKESDMIDVGPVTNAGIVAQHRFPYDHNASLDANLQTVNEKLNDMEEYREELQEAEYGGRMRR
;
A
#
# COMPACT_ATOMS: atom_id res chain seq x y z
N MET A 1 -49.52 14.12 -1.19
CA MET A 1 -49.51 12.79 -0.55
C MET A 1 -50.01 11.78 -1.56
N ALA A 2 -49.12 11.02 -2.19
CA ALA A 2 -49.48 9.90 -3.05
C ALA A 2 -48.83 8.66 -2.45
N GLY A 3 -49.67 7.82 -1.83
CA GLY A 3 -49.26 6.59 -1.18
C GLY A 3 -49.05 5.45 -2.16
N TYR A 4 -48.11 4.59 -1.81
CA TYR A 4 -47.77 3.28 -2.39
C TYR A 4 -49.00 2.49 -2.90
N LYS A 5 -48.98 2.08 -4.17
CA LYS A 5 -49.93 1.11 -4.73
C LYS A 5 -49.16 -0.12 -5.25
N LYS A 6 -49.01 -1.13 -4.39
CA LYS A 6 -48.87 -2.53 -4.82
C LYS A 6 -49.82 -3.39 -3.99
N GLN A 7 -50.83 -3.95 -4.66
CA GLN A 7 -51.73 -4.96 -4.11
C GLN A 7 -50.98 -6.31 -4.07
N HIS A 8 -50.41 -6.66 -2.92
CA HIS A 8 -50.15 -8.06 -2.57
C HIS A 8 -51.29 -8.51 -1.64
N THR A 9 -51.99 -9.58 -2.00
CA THR A 9 -53.12 -10.13 -1.25
C THR A 9 -52.77 -10.63 0.16
N ASP A 10 -51.48 -10.77 0.49
CA ASP A 10 -50.97 -11.25 1.79
C ASP A 10 -50.03 -10.26 2.53
N GLY A 11 -49.94 -9.01 2.08
CA GLY A 11 -49.01 -8.01 2.63
C GLY A 11 -47.52 -8.30 2.35
N PRO A 12 -46.61 -7.36 2.63
CA PRO A 12 -45.19 -7.50 2.29
C PRO A 12 -44.51 -8.53 3.18
N ASN A 13 -43.72 -9.43 2.57
CA ASN A 13 -42.94 -10.44 3.29
C ASN A 13 -41.75 -9.78 4.04
N SER A 14 -40.97 -10.55 4.80
CA SER A 14 -39.84 -9.99 5.57
C SER A 14 -38.74 -9.36 4.70
N GLU A 15 -38.55 -9.89 3.49
CA GLU A 15 -37.59 -9.38 2.51
C GLU A 15 -38.06 -8.04 1.96
N ASP A 16 -39.33 -7.95 1.52
CA ASP A 16 -39.93 -6.72 1.00
C ASP A 16 -39.83 -5.59 2.03
N LYS A 17 -40.20 -5.86 3.29
CA LYS A 17 -40.09 -4.89 4.39
C LYS A 17 -38.67 -4.40 4.63
N ALA A 18 -37.68 -5.27 4.43
CA ALA A 18 -36.28 -4.91 4.60
C ALA A 18 -35.75 -4.11 3.40
N LEU A 19 -36.20 -4.43 2.17
CA LEU A 19 -35.89 -3.64 0.98
C LEU A 19 -36.50 -2.25 1.04
N ASP A 20 -37.75 -2.13 1.51
CA ASP A 20 -38.42 -0.85 1.70
C ASP A 20 -37.63 0.03 2.68
N LEU A 21 -37.23 -0.53 3.84
CA LEU A 21 -36.37 0.18 4.80
C LEU A 21 -35.03 0.61 4.18
N PHE A 22 -34.38 -0.27 3.39
CA PHE A 22 -33.12 0.06 2.74
C PHE A 22 -33.28 1.16 1.69
N ALA A 23 -34.38 1.14 0.93
CA ALA A 23 -34.70 2.20 -0.02
C ALA A 23 -34.93 3.53 0.71
N GLU A 24 -35.71 3.55 1.79
CA GLU A 24 -35.93 4.74 2.62
C GLU A 24 -34.62 5.33 3.16
N MET A 25 -33.75 4.48 3.73
CA MET A 25 -32.44 4.92 4.23
C MET A 25 -31.54 5.50 3.13
N MET A 26 -31.55 4.90 1.94
CA MET A 26 -30.80 5.41 0.79
C MET A 26 -31.37 6.73 0.29
N ILE A 27 -32.69 6.86 0.23
CA ILE A 27 -33.36 8.12 -0.12
C ILE A 27 -32.96 9.22 0.87
N GLU A 28 -33.04 8.97 2.18
CA GLU A 28 -32.64 9.93 3.21
C GLU A 28 -31.17 10.35 3.04
N LYS A 29 -30.27 9.40 2.78
CA LYS A 29 -28.84 9.69 2.60
C LYS A 29 -28.58 10.50 1.33
N ILE A 30 -29.17 10.12 0.20
CA ILE A 30 -29.04 10.83 -1.08
C ILE A 30 -29.66 12.23 -0.98
N GLU A 31 -30.80 12.40 -0.30
CA GLU A 31 -31.39 13.72 -0.06
C GLU A 31 -30.50 14.60 0.84
N SER A 32 -29.79 14.03 1.81
CA SER A 32 -28.81 14.75 2.63
C SER A 32 -27.61 15.23 1.81
N ILE A 33 -27.06 14.37 0.95
CA ILE A 33 -25.96 14.71 0.03
C ILE A 33 -26.42 15.75 -1.01
N ARG A 34 -27.64 15.63 -1.53
CA ARG A 34 -28.20 16.59 -2.47
C ARG A 34 -28.31 18.00 -1.87
N LYS A 35 -28.58 18.12 -0.56
CA LYS A 35 -28.63 19.41 0.14
C LYS A 35 -27.23 20.00 0.34
N ASP A 36 -26.22 19.16 0.52
CA ASP A 36 -24.83 19.55 0.70
C ASP A 36 -23.91 18.50 0.08
N TRP A 37 -23.51 18.73 -1.17
CA TRP A 37 -22.73 17.80 -1.98
C TRP A 37 -21.31 17.59 -1.46
N ARG A 38 -20.85 18.42 -0.51
CA ARG A 38 -19.59 18.24 0.19
C ARG A 38 -19.67 17.17 1.26
N LYS A 39 -20.86 16.66 1.60
CA LYS A 39 -21.00 15.56 2.55
C LYS A 39 -20.50 14.25 1.95
N PRO A 40 -19.68 13.48 2.68
CA PRO A 40 -19.26 12.17 2.22
C PRO A 40 -20.40 11.14 2.30
N TRP A 41 -20.25 10.05 1.55
CA TRP A 41 -21.15 8.90 1.61
C TRP A 41 -21.18 8.24 2.99
N PHE A 42 -20.06 8.26 3.72
CA PHE A 42 -19.97 7.83 5.11
C PHE A 42 -19.19 8.89 5.87
N THR A 43 -19.65 9.26 7.08
CA THR A 43 -19.04 10.34 7.86
C THR A 43 -17.56 10.06 8.17
N GLU A 44 -16.73 11.09 7.95
CA GLU A 44 -15.29 11.09 8.17
C GLU A 44 -14.92 10.70 9.61
N GLY A 45 -13.96 9.79 9.76
CA GLY A 45 -13.42 9.34 11.05
C GLY A 45 -14.40 8.59 11.98
N ALA A 46 -15.63 8.31 11.55
CA ALA A 46 -16.68 7.85 12.45
C ALA A 46 -16.75 6.33 12.66
N LEU A 47 -16.43 5.50 11.65
CA LEU A 47 -16.76 4.08 11.67
C LEU A 47 -15.77 3.19 10.90
N GLN A 48 -15.14 2.22 11.58
CA GLN A 48 -14.46 1.14 10.87
C GLN A 48 -15.47 0.16 10.22
N TRP A 49 -14.96 -0.81 9.47
CA TRP A 49 -15.80 -1.77 8.76
C TRP A 49 -16.73 -2.56 9.71
N PRO A 50 -18.02 -2.73 9.37
CA PRO A 50 -18.96 -3.43 10.23
C PRO A 50 -18.65 -4.92 10.32
N ARG A 51 -18.66 -5.46 11.53
CA ARG A 51 -18.38 -6.88 11.83
C ARG A 51 -19.46 -7.50 12.68
N ASN A 52 -19.65 -8.80 12.54
CA ASN A 52 -20.43 -9.57 13.50
C ASN A 52 -19.63 -9.78 14.80
N LEU A 53 -20.27 -10.24 15.87
CA LEU A 53 -19.62 -10.42 17.18
C LEU A 53 -18.35 -11.31 17.13
N SER A 54 -18.30 -12.31 16.25
CA SER A 54 -17.11 -13.17 16.05
C SER A 54 -15.97 -12.53 15.26
N GLY A 55 -16.16 -11.33 14.70
CA GLY A 55 -15.15 -10.61 13.92
C GLY A 55 -15.27 -10.77 12.40
N ARG A 56 -16.26 -11.54 11.92
CA ARG A 56 -16.50 -11.68 10.49
C ARG A 56 -17.10 -10.40 9.92
N GLU A 57 -16.48 -9.90 8.86
CA GLU A 57 -16.91 -8.69 8.16
C GLU A 57 -18.23 -8.89 7.42
N TYR A 58 -19.09 -7.88 7.49
CA TYR A 58 -20.23 -7.77 6.57
C TYR A 58 -19.74 -7.33 5.18
N ASN A 59 -20.53 -7.59 4.15
CA ASN A 59 -20.16 -7.23 2.77
C ASN A 59 -21.36 -6.65 2.00
N GLY A 60 -21.04 -5.90 0.95
CA GLY A 60 -22.03 -5.37 0.00
C GLY A 60 -23.11 -4.53 0.67
N MET A 61 -24.36 -4.80 0.28
CA MET A 61 -25.57 -4.18 0.84
C MET A 61 -25.56 -4.11 2.38
N ASN A 62 -25.21 -5.19 3.08
CA ASN A 62 -25.24 -5.19 4.54
C ASN A 62 -24.21 -4.23 5.13
N ALA A 63 -23.02 -4.13 4.52
CA ALA A 63 -22.00 -3.20 5.01
C ALA A 63 -22.48 -1.75 4.87
N ILE A 64 -23.02 -1.38 3.70
CA ILE A 64 -23.57 -0.05 3.44
C ILE A 64 -24.69 0.29 4.42
N MET A 65 -25.68 -0.61 4.54
CA MET A 65 -26.84 -0.36 5.38
C MET A 65 -26.48 -0.26 6.87
N LEU A 66 -25.55 -1.08 7.35
CA LEU A 66 -25.10 -1.03 8.74
C LEU A 66 -24.25 0.22 9.02
N LEU A 67 -23.45 0.69 8.07
CA LEU A 67 -22.70 1.96 8.20
C LEU A 67 -23.65 3.15 8.27
N ILE A 68 -24.63 3.24 7.36
CA ILE A 68 -25.67 4.29 7.38
C ILE A 68 -26.47 4.21 8.68
N HIS A 69 -26.81 3.00 9.13
CA HIS A 69 -27.53 2.80 10.40
C HIS A 69 -26.71 3.29 11.60
N CYS A 70 -25.41 2.97 11.67
CA CYS A 70 -24.52 3.45 12.72
C CYS A 70 -24.41 4.99 12.70
N GLU A 71 -24.31 5.61 11.53
CA GLU A 71 -24.29 7.07 11.39
C GLU A 71 -25.60 7.70 11.91
N LYS A 72 -26.75 7.12 11.54
CA LYS A 72 -28.08 7.60 11.94
C LYS A 72 -28.33 7.51 13.45
N GLU A 73 -27.91 6.41 14.07
CA GLU A 73 -28.13 6.16 15.51
C GLU A 73 -26.95 6.64 16.39
N GLY A 74 -25.86 7.13 15.80
CA GLY A 74 -24.68 7.59 16.53
C GLY A 74 -23.86 6.48 17.19
N TYR A 75 -23.94 5.24 16.68
CA TYR A 75 -23.14 4.13 17.19
C TYR A 75 -21.68 4.32 16.81
N LYS A 76 -20.76 4.15 17.77
CA LYS A 76 -19.30 4.28 17.53
C LYS A 76 -18.60 2.96 17.24
N ILE A 77 -19.19 1.85 17.69
CA ILE A 77 -18.64 0.50 17.51
C ILE A 77 -19.56 -0.24 16.53
N PRO A 78 -19.21 -0.38 15.24
CA PRO A 78 -20.02 -1.09 14.25
C PRO A 78 -19.90 -2.62 14.41
N ARG A 79 -20.15 -3.11 15.63
CA ARG A 79 -20.18 -4.53 15.99
C ARG A 79 -21.62 -4.96 16.20
N PHE A 80 -22.04 -6.01 15.51
CA PHE A 80 -23.43 -6.46 15.49
C PHE A 80 -23.57 -7.92 15.91
N CYS A 81 -24.69 -8.24 16.56
CA CYS A 81 -25.01 -9.59 17.02
C CYS A 81 -26.49 -9.92 16.85
N THR A 82 -26.83 -11.19 16.62
CA THR A 82 -28.23 -11.62 16.68
C THR A 82 -28.66 -11.81 18.13
N PHE A 83 -29.97 -11.85 18.38
CA PHE A 83 -30.50 -12.17 19.70
C PHE A 83 -29.96 -13.51 20.24
N GLU A 84 -29.88 -14.53 19.38
CA GLU A 84 -29.29 -15.83 19.72
C GLU A 84 -27.80 -15.74 20.08
N CYS A 85 -27.03 -14.86 19.43
CA CYS A 85 -25.65 -14.59 19.82
C CYS A 85 -25.57 -14.05 21.26
N VAL A 86 -26.43 -13.10 21.61
CA VAL A 86 -26.50 -12.54 22.97
C VAL A 86 -26.84 -13.62 23.98
N GLN A 87 -27.80 -14.49 23.67
CA GLN A 87 -28.15 -15.62 24.54
C GLN A 87 -26.99 -16.61 24.71
N ARG A 88 -26.21 -16.88 23.66
CA ARG A 88 -25.04 -17.76 23.74
C ARG A 88 -23.94 -17.22 24.66
N LEU A 89 -23.79 -15.90 24.79
CA LEU A 89 -22.84 -15.29 25.74
C LEU A 89 -23.17 -15.58 27.22
N ASN A 90 -24.38 -16.08 27.49
CA ASN A 90 -24.83 -16.43 28.84
C ASN A 90 -24.77 -17.94 29.11
N LYS A 91 -24.32 -18.76 28.15
CA LYS A 91 -24.09 -20.19 28.41
C LYS A 91 -22.81 -20.33 29.23
N SER A 92 -22.82 -21.25 30.20
CA SER A 92 -21.70 -21.49 31.10
C SER A 92 -20.43 -21.85 30.31
N ASP A 93 -19.33 -21.17 30.60
CA ASP A 93 -18.01 -21.58 30.15
C ASP A 93 -17.55 -22.83 30.91
N LYS A 94 -16.53 -23.54 30.39
CA LYS A 94 -15.96 -24.75 31.02
C LYS A 94 -15.51 -24.54 32.48
N ASP A 95 -15.25 -23.30 32.89
CA ASP A 95 -14.79 -22.93 34.23
C ASP A 95 -15.91 -22.64 35.24
N ASN A 96 -17.19 -22.80 34.86
CA ASN A 96 -18.36 -22.66 35.75
C ASN A 96 -18.46 -21.31 36.52
N GLN A 97 -17.76 -20.27 36.07
CA GLN A 97 -17.88 -18.93 36.65
C GLN A 97 -19.19 -18.28 36.20
N GLU A 98 -20.06 -17.93 37.14
CA GLU A 98 -21.26 -17.13 36.88
C GLU A 98 -20.85 -15.71 36.47
N LYS A 99 -20.97 -15.42 35.18
CA LYS A 99 -20.75 -14.07 34.65
C LYS A 99 -22.09 -13.31 34.58
N PRO A 100 -22.14 -11.98 34.78
CA PRO A 100 -23.37 -11.18 34.71
C PRO A 100 -24.19 -11.45 33.43
N ARG A 101 -25.52 -11.39 33.46
CA ARG A 101 -26.31 -11.70 32.26
C ARG A 101 -26.22 -10.58 31.21
N VAL A 102 -25.89 -10.93 29.98
CA VAL A 102 -25.97 -10.05 28.81
C VAL A 102 -27.35 -10.14 28.17
N SER A 103 -27.95 -9.00 27.83
CA SER A 103 -29.26 -8.88 27.20
C SER A 103 -29.36 -7.64 26.32
N VAL A 104 -30.25 -7.67 25.35
CA VAL A 104 -30.66 -6.49 24.59
C VAL A 104 -31.44 -5.57 25.53
N LEU A 105 -31.16 -4.26 25.48
CA LEU A 105 -31.85 -3.27 26.31
C LEU A 105 -33.34 -3.20 25.96
N ARG A 106 -34.18 -2.91 26.95
CA ARG A 106 -35.63 -2.90 26.77
C ARG A 106 -36.03 -1.76 25.81
N GLY A 107 -36.76 -2.11 24.74
CA GLY A 107 -37.28 -1.15 23.76
C GLY A 107 -36.41 -1.01 22.51
N GLU A 108 -35.20 -1.57 22.50
CA GLU A 108 -34.31 -1.55 21.34
C GLU A 108 -34.89 -2.31 20.15
N LYS A 109 -34.71 -1.74 18.96
CA LYS A 109 -35.20 -2.31 17.71
C LYS A 109 -34.05 -2.92 16.92
N SER A 110 -34.25 -4.15 16.43
CA SER A 110 -33.26 -4.82 15.59
C SER A 110 -33.21 -4.23 14.18
N PHE A 111 -32.03 -4.22 13.59
CA PHE A 111 -31.80 -3.89 12.19
C PHE A 111 -31.85 -5.16 11.30
N PRO A 112 -32.51 -5.15 10.13
CA PRO A 112 -32.50 -6.28 9.22
C PRO A 112 -31.22 -6.33 8.39
N ILE A 113 -30.68 -7.53 8.16
CA ILE A 113 -29.63 -7.81 7.18
C ILE A 113 -30.10 -8.92 6.25
N MET A 114 -29.59 -8.93 5.02
CA MET A 114 -29.93 -9.94 4.02
C MET A 114 -28.76 -10.89 3.79
N LEU A 115 -28.99 -12.19 3.98
CA LEU A 115 -28.00 -13.23 3.71
C LEU A 115 -28.59 -14.25 2.76
N THR A 116 -27.82 -14.59 1.73
CA THR A 116 -28.12 -15.74 0.88
C THR A 116 -27.66 -17.00 1.59
N THR A 117 -28.61 -17.84 2.00
CA THR A 117 -28.34 -19.19 2.48
C THR A 117 -28.58 -20.17 1.34
N PHE A 118 -27.81 -21.25 1.31
CA PHE A 118 -27.96 -22.27 0.29
C PHE A 118 -28.53 -23.52 0.94
N THR A 119 -29.59 -24.04 0.33
CA THR A 119 -30.14 -25.36 0.69
C THR A 119 -29.63 -26.35 -0.34
N CYS A 120 -28.85 -27.32 0.11
CA CYS A 120 -28.35 -28.39 -0.73
C CYS A 120 -29.27 -29.60 -0.57
N ILE A 121 -29.86 -30.06 -1.67
CA ILE A 121 -30.83 -31.17 -1.69
C ILE A 121 -30.26 -32.30 -2.52
N HIS A 122 -30.10 -33.49 -1.93
CA HIS A 122 -29.66 -34.67 -2.66
C HIS A 122 -30.67 -35.01 -3.76
N LYS A 123 -30.18 -35.29 -4.98
CA LYS A 123 -31.00 -35.49 -6.19
C LYS A 123 -31.96 -36.67 -6.05
N ASP A 124 -31.48 -37.79 -5.51
CA ASP A 124 -32.29 -39.01 -5.39
C ASP A 124 -33.05 -39.10 -4.06
N SER A 125 -32.38 -38.95 -2.91
CA SER A 125 -33.02 -39.12 -1.60
C SER A 125 -33.86 -37.91 -1.15
N GLY A 126 -33.65 -36.73 -1.74
CA GLY A 126 -34.28 -35.49 -1.30
C GLY A 126 -33.75 -34.96 0.05
N GLU A 127 -32.72 -35.58 0.61
CA GLU A 127 -32.14 -35.18 1.89
C GLU A 127 -31.53 -33.78 1.80
N LYS A 128 -31.77 -32.97 2.84
CA LYS A 128 -31.32 -31.58 2.92
C LYS A 128 -30.12 -31.46 3.85
N ILE A 129 -29.02 -30.94 3.32
CA ILE A 129 -27.84 -30.61 4.11
C ILE A 129 -27.56 -29.11 4.09
N LYS A 130 -26.87 -28.63 5.13
CA LYS A 130 -26.40 -27.24 5.18
C LYS A 130 -25.26 -27.06 4.18
N TYR A 131 -25.14 -25.84 3.65
CA TYR A 131 -24.10 -25.52 2.67
C TYR A 131 -22.67 -25.75 3.20
N ASP A 132 -22.44 -25.53 4.49
CA ASP A 132 -21.12 -25.77 5.10
C ASP A 132 -20.74 -27.25 5.14
N ASP A 133 -21.72 -28.16 5.19
CA ASP A 133 -21.49 -29.59 5.09
C ASP A 133 -21.32 -30.02 3.64
N TYR A 134 -22.12 -29.44 2.72
CA TYR A 134 -21.96 -29.62 1.27
C TYR A 134 -20.55 -29.23 0.78
N LYS A 135 -19.95 -28.16 1.33
CA LYS A 135 -18.58 -27.75 0.96
C LYS A 135 -17.51 -28.80 1.29
N LYS A 136 -17.74 -29.60 2.32
CA LYS A 136 -16.80 -30.64 2.80
C LYS A 136 -16.87 -31.93 1.99
N LEU A 137 -17.91 -32.11 1.17
CA LEU A 137 -18.07 -33.24 0.27
C LEU A 137 -17.01 -33.23 -0.84
N SER A 138 -16.66 -34.40 -1.35
CA SER A 138 -15.83 -34.56 -2.54
C SER A 138 -16.55 -34.03 -3.79
N ASP A 139 -15.80 -33.76 -4.86
CA ASP A 139 -16.38 -33.23 -6.10
C ASP A 139 -17.37 -34.20 -6.78
N ASN A 140 -17.24 -35.51 -6.53
CA ASN A 140 -18.19 -36.50 -7.01
C ASN A 140 -19.49 -36.48 -6.20
N GLU A 141 -19.41 -36.46 -4.87
CA GLU A 141 -20.59 -36.36 -3.99
C GLU A 141 -21.33 -35.05 -4.22
N LYS A 142 -20.63 -33.93 -4.45
CA LYS A 142 -21.25 -32.64 -4.77
C LYS A 142 -22.16 -32.69 -5.99
N LYS A 143 -21.82 -33.50 -7.01
CA LYS A 143 -22.65 -33.67 -8.22
C LYS A 143 -23.99 -34.35 -7.92
N GLU A 144 -24.13 -35.02 -6.78
CA GLU A 144 -25.37 -35.67 -6.36
C GLU A 144 -26.34 -34.70 -5.67
N TYR A 145 -25.97 -33.43 -5.45
CA TYR A 145 -26.85 -32.43 -4.84
C TYR A 145 -27.21 -31.31 -5.81
N ASN A 146 -28.43 -30.80 -5.67
CA ASN A 146 -28.86 -29.52 -6.22
C ASN A 146 -28.71 -28.43 -5.16
N VAL A 147 -28.08 -27.31 -5.53
CA VAL A 147 -27.82 -26.18 -4.63
C VAL A 147 -28.78 -25.04 -4.94
N TYR A 148 -29.69 -24.74 -4.00
CA TYR A 148 -30.69 -23.69 -4.16
C TYR A 148 -30.35 -22.47 -3.28
N PRO A 149 -30.03 -21.31 -3.88
CA PRO A 149 -29.87 -20.07 -3.13
C PRO A 149 -31.22 -19.54 -2.65
N LYS A 150 -31.30 -19.12 -1.39
CA LYS A 150 -32.46 -18.47 -0.79
C LYS A 150 -32.01 -17.21 -0.07
N MET A 151 -32.62 -16.08 -0.40
CA MET A 151 -32.43 -14.85 0.37
C MET A 151 -33.18 -14.97 1.70
N GLN A 152 -32.52 -14.65 2.80
CA GLN A 152 -33.11 -14.67 4.13
C GLN A 152 -32.77 -13.37 4.87
N VAL A 153 -33.75 -12.88 5.62
CA VAL A 153 -33.58 -11.71 6.48
C VAL A 153 -33.25 -12.15 7.89
N PHE A 154 -32.11 -11.70 8.40
CA PHE A 154 -31.72 -11.87 9.80
C PHE A 154 -31.86 -10.54 10.53
N ARG A 155 -32.11 -10.61 11.84
CA ARG A 155 -32.24 -9.44 12.71
C ARG A 155 -31.02 -9.33 13.60
N VAL A 156 -30.35 -8.18 13.56
CA VAL A 156 -29.14 -7.91 14.33
C VAL A 156 -29.33 -6.66 15.19
N PHE A 157 -28.58 -6.60 16.29
CA PHE A 157 -28.48 -5.48 17.20
C PHE A 157 -27.03 -5.03 17.23
N ASN A 158 -26.79 -3.72 17.27
CA ASN A 158 -25.49 -3.19 17.60
C ASN A 158 -25.16 -3.54 19.06
N VAL A 159 -23.88 -3.72 19.40
CA VAL A 159 -23.44 -3.97 20.79
C VAL A 159 -23.87 -2.86 21.75
N ALA A 160 -23.99 -1.62 21.28
CA ALA A 160 -24.50 -0.48 22.06
C ALA A 160 -25.98 -0.61 22.45
N GLN A 161 -26.75 -1.47 21.77
CA GLN A 161 -28.16 -1.77 22.10
C GLN A 161 -28.28 -2.87 23.16
N THR A 162 -27.19 -3.23 23.83
CA THR A 162 -27.14 -4.30 24.83
C THR A 162 -26.46 -3.79 26.08
N ASN A 163 -26.68 -4.44 27.23
CA ASN A 163 -25.96 -4.14 28.47
C ASN A 163 -24.53 -4.73 28.50
N LEU A 164 -23.90 -4.90 27.34
CA LEU A 164 -22.60 -5.57 27.21
C LEU A 164 -21.49 -4.78 27.90
N GLN A 165 -21.56 -3.46 27.87
CA GLN A 165 -20.60 -2.58 28.53
C GLN A 165 -20.56 -2.81 30.04
N GLU A 166 -21.74 -2.92 30.67
CA GLU A 166 -21.85 -3.15 32.12
C GLU A 166 -21.63 -4.61 32.49
N ALA A 167 -22.17 -5.55 31.70
CA ALA A 167 -22.11 -6.97 32.01
C ALA A 167 -20.74 -7.60 31.68
N ARG A 168 -20.03 -7.08 30.68
CA ARG A 168 -18.74 -7.61 30.18
C ARG A 168 -17.78 -6.46 29.83
N PRO A 169 -17.32 -5.66 30.81
CA PRO A 169 -16.48 -4.49 30.56
C PRO A 169 -15.18 -4.83 29.84
N GLU A 170 -14.56 -5.98 30.14
CA GLU A 170 -13.34 -6.44 29.45
C GLU A 170 -13.56 -6.69 27.95
N LEU A 171 -14.70 -7.29 27.58
CA LEU A 171 -15.06 -7.52 26.19
C LEU A 171 -15.35 -6.18 25.49
N TRP A 172 -16.04 -5.26 26.18
CA TRP A 172 -16.29 -3.91 25.65
C TRP A 172 -15.00 -3.14 25.40
N GLN A 173 -14.08 -3.11 26.36
CA GLN A 173 -12.77 -2.47 26.22
C GLN A 173 -11.96 -3.08 25.06
N LYS A 174 -12.04 -4.41 24.87
CA LYS A 174 -11.42 -5.06 23.70
C LYS A 174 -12.00 -4.55 22.39
N LEU A 175 -13.32 -4.39 22.31
CA LEU A 175 -13.98 -3.81 21.13
C LEU A 175 -13.56 -2.35 20.96
N GLU A 176 -13.64 -1.52 21.99
CA GLU A 176 -13.19 -0.12 21.90
C GLU A 176 -11.75 0.00 21.42
N LYS A 177 -10.85 -0.85 21.91
CA LYS A 177 -9.45 -0.89 21.46
C LYS A 177 -9.33 -1.30 19.99
N GLU A 178 -10.01 -2.36 19.55
CA GLU A 178 -10.06 -2.78 18.13
C GLU A 178 -10.50 -1.62 17.23
N TYR A 179 -11.54 -0.89 17.66
CA TYR A 179 -12.13 0.20 16.91
C TYR A 179 -11.41 1.57 17.06
N SER A 180 -10.47 1.68 18.00
CA SER A 180 -9.61 2.86 18.19
C SER A 180 -8.27 2.78 17.45
N LEU A 181 -7.86 1.57 17.02
CA LEU A 181 -6.50 1.28 16.55
C LEU A 181 -6.19 1.57 15.08
N SER A 182 -7.11 2.15 14.31
CA SER A 182 -6.84 2.43 12.88
C SER A 182 -7.37 3.79 12.46
N LYS A 183 -6.65 4.84 12.83
CA LYS A 183 -6.51 5.99 11.94
C LYS A 183 -5.28 5.71 11.10
N ILE A 184 -5.48 5.52 9.80
CA ILE A 184 -4.35 5.65 8.87
C ILE A 184 -3.90 7.11 9.02
N GLU A 185 -2.61 7.34 9.21
CA GLU A 185 -2.09 8.69 9.41
C GLU A 185 -2.47 9.58 8.22
N ASN A 186 -3.29 10.59 8.50
CA ASN A 186 -3.59 11.66 7.56
C ASN A 186 -2.33 12.53 7.42
N GLY A 187 -1.46 12.15 6.47
CA GLY A 187 -0.38 12.99 5.97
C GLY A 187 -0.74 13.58 4.60
N GLU A 188 -0.12 14.70 4.24
CA GLU A 188 -0.31 15.42 2.97
C GLU A 188 0.03 14.58 1.71
N HIS A 189 0.59 13.38 1.90
CA HIS A 189 0.83 12.39 0.85
C HIS A 189 0.27 11.02 1.27
N PHE A 190 -1.05 10.81 1.14
CA PHE A 190 -1.64 9.48 1.31
C PHE A 190 -1.11 8.56 0.19
N ASN A 191 -0.09 7.76 0.52
CA ASN A 191 0.43 6.72 -0.35
C ASN A 191 -0.21 5.39 0.07
N PHE A 192 -0.98 4.79 -0.83
CA PHE A 192 -1.64 3.52 -0.59
C PHE A 192 -0.90 2.47 -1.39
N ALA A 193 0.23 2.03 -0.84
CA ALA A 193 1.21 1.18 -1.52
C ALA A 193 0.61 0.00 -2.32
N PRO A 194 -0.43 -0.72 -1.83
CA PRO A 194 -1.07 -1.77 -2.62
C PRO A 194 -1.69 -1.27 -3.95
N VAL A 195 -2.32 -0.09 -3.95
CA VAL A 195 -2.91 0.49 -5.17
C VAL A 195 -1.83 1.15 -6.03
N ASP A 196 -0.82 1.77 -5.44
CA ASP A 196 0.30 2.31 -6.20
C ASP A 196 1.06 1.19 -6.96
N ALA A 197 1.30 0.05 -6.30
CA ALA A 197 1.87 -1.14 -6.94
C ALA A 197 0.94 -1.71 -8.02
N LEU A 198 -0.38 -1.75 -7.75
CA LEU A 198 -1.37 -2.20 -8.73
C LEU A 198 -1.32 -1.39 -10.03
N ILE A 199 -1.11 -0.07 -9.95
CA ILE A 199 -0.96 0.80 -11.11
C ILE A 199 0.39 0.54 -11.78
N LYS A 200 1.50 0.60 -11.02
CA LYS A 200 2.87 0.47 -11.53
C LYS A 200 3.10 -0.84 -12.27
N ASP A 201 2.65 -1.94 -11.68
CA ASP A 201 2.89 -3.29 -12.19
C ASP A 201 1.72 -3.79 -13.06
N ASN A 202 0.77 -2.90 -13.37
CA ASN A 202 -0.38 -3.14 -14.23
C ASN A 202 -1.17 -4.40 -13.82
N LEU A 203 -1.47 -4.52 -12.52
CA LEU A 203 -2.04 -5.73 -11.94
C LEU A 203 -3.57 -5.79 -12.03
N TRP A 204 -4.24 -4.73 -12.48
CA TRP A 204 -5.70 -4.68 -12.58
C TRP A 204 -6.25 -5.41 -13.81
N ILE A 205 -7.57 -5.56 -13.86
CA ILE A 205 -8.32 -6.24 -14.94
C ILE A 205 -8.04 -5.56 -16.31
N CYS A 206 -7.81 -4.26 -16.28
CA CYS A 206 -7.46 -3.45 -17.44
C CYS A 206 -6.34 -2.47 -17.10
N PRO A 207 -5.58 -1.96 -18.09
CA PRO A 207 -4.56 -0.95 -17.85
C PRO A 207 -5.10 0.31 -17.19
N ILE A 208 -4.36 0.82 -16.21
CA ILE A 208 -4.61 2.13 -15.58
C ILE A 208 -3.51 3.08 -16.04
N LYS A 209 -3.91 4.19 -16.64
CA LYS A 209 -3.01 5.20 -17.23
C LYS A 209 -3.19 6.54 -16.54
N PRO A 210 -2.35 6.86 -15.54
CA PRO A 210 -2.18 8.22 -15.08
C PRO A 210 -1.67 9.10 -16.23
N GLN A 211 -2.36 10.19 -16.55
CA GLN A 211 -2.01 11.12 -17.61
C GLN A 211 -2.36 12.55 -17.20
N HIS A 212 -1.57 13.53 -17.64
CA HIS A 212 -1.86 14.94 -17.41
C HIS A 212 -3.14 15.37 -18.16
N GLN A 213 -4.28 15.41 -17.46
CA GLN A 213 -5.58 15.84 -17.99
C GLN A 213 -6.58 16.14 -16.86
N ASP A 214 -7.74 16.70 -17.18
CA ASP A 214 -8.75 17.08 -16.17
C ASP A 214 -9.87 16.04 -15.97
N ASN A 215 -9.91 14.98 -16.79
CA ASN A 215 -10.99 14.00 -16.79
C ASN A 215 -10.49 12.62 -16.35
N ALA A 216 -11.28 11.93 -15.52
CA ALA A 216 -11.11 10.51 -15.22
C ALA A 216 -12.26 9.71 -15.84
N TYR A 217 -11.93 8.61 -16.53
CA TYR A 217 -12.91 7.75 -17.18
C TYR A 217 -12.40 6.32 -17.41
N TYR A 218 -13.30 5.35 -17.36
CA TYR A 218 -13.13 4.03 -17.96
C TYR A 218 -13.56 4.04 -19.44
N SER A 219 -12.65 3.68 -20.34
CA SER A 219 -12.93 3.54 -21.77
C SER A 219 -13.35 2.11 -22.10
N ILE A 220 -14.64 1.92 -22.39
CA ILE A 220 -15.20 0.60 -22.76
C ILE A 220 -14.54 0.06 -24.05
N SER A 221 -14.36 0.91 -25.07
CA SER A 221 -13.85 0.49 -26.38
C SER A 221 -12.38 0.10 -26.36
N LYS A 222 -11.58 0.74 -25.51
CA LYS A 222 -10.15 0.46 -25.34
C LYS A 222 -9.86 -0.50 -24.18
N ASN A 223 -10.87 -0.77 -23.35
CA ASN A 223 -10.74 -1.50 -22.08
C ASN A 223 -9.54 -0.97 -21.27
N GLU A 224 -9.56 0.32 -20.93
CA GLU A 224 -8.52 0.98 -20.14
C GLU A 224 -9.14 2.06 -19.24
N ILE A 225 -8.51 2.31 -18.10
CA ILE A 225 -8.83 3.43 -17.21
C ILE A 225 -7.82 4.54 -17.47
N VAL A 226 -8.31 5.74 -17.72
CA VAL A 226 -7.48 6.95 -17.77
C VAL A 226 -7.86 7.83 -16.59
N VAL A 227 -6.86 8.26 -15.83
CA VAL A 227 -7.03 9.07 -14.61
C VAL A 227 -6.03 10.23 -14.64
N PRO A 228 -6.37 11.42 -14.12
CA PRO A 228 -5.39 12.50 -13.95
C PRO A 228 -4.18 12.04 -13.12
N GLU A 229 -3.05 12.70 -13.30
CA GLU A 229 -1.86 12.48 -12.47
C GLU A 229 -2.19 12.73 -10.99
N LYS A 230 -1.54 11.98 -10.09
CA LYS A 230 -1.85 12.02 -8.66
C LYS A 230 -1.60 13.41 -8.08
N GLU A 231 -0.61 14.12 -8.62
CA GLU A 231 -0.21 15.49 -8.29
C GLU A 231 -1.26 16.53 -8.68
N GLN A 232 -2.20 16.21 -9.60
CA GLN A 232 -3.30 17.11 -9.96
C GLN A 232 -4.43 17.11 -8.93
N PHE A 233 -4.48 16.12 -8.03
CA PHE A 233 -5.50 16.03 -7.00
C PHE A 233 -5.12 16.80 -5.73
N LYS A 234 -6.13 17.36 -5.05
CA LYS A 234 -5.95 18.07 -3.77
C LYS A 234 -5.52 17.17 -2.62
N SER A 235 -5.77 15.86 -2.73
CA SER A 235 -5.38 14.86 -1.74
C SER A 235 -5.27 13.48 -2.38
N GLY A 236 -4.49 12.58 -1.75
CA GLY A 236 -4.40 11.19 -2.19
C GLY A 236 -5.75 10.46 -2.09
N GLU A 237 -6.58 10.75 -1.08
CA GLU A 237 -7.94 10.21 -0.98
C GLU A 237 -8.81 10.58 -2.19
N ALA A 238 -8.70 11.81 -2.70
CA ALA A 238 -9.44 12.24 -3.89
C ALA A 238 -8.97 11.47 -5.15
N PHE A 239 -7.67 11.23 -5.27
CA PHE A 239 -7.10 10.39 -6.33
C PHE A 239 -7.64 8.95 -6.25
N TYR A 240 -7.48 8.26 -5.12
CA TYR A 240 -7.95 6.87 -5.00
C TYR A 240 -9.47 6.75 -5.08
N GLY A 241 -10.22 7.70 -4.52
CA GLY A 241 -11.67 7.73 -4.63
C GLY A 241 -12.13 7.82 -6.09
N THR A 242 -11.48 8.68 -6.88
CA THR A 242 -11.73 8.79 -8.32
C THR A 242 -11.31 7.53 -9.07
N LEU A 243 -10.14 6.98 -8.75
CA LEU A 243 -9.67 5.74 -9.36
C LEU A 243 -10.59 4.56 -9.05
N PHE A 244 -11.06 4.40 -7.82
CA PHE A 244 -11.98 3.33 -7.44
C PHE A 244 -13.33 3.45 -8.13
N HIS A 245 -13.77 4.67 -8.48
CA HIS A 245 -14.96 4.90 -9.31
C HIS A 245 -14.78 4.29 -10.69
N GLU A 246 -13.69 4.64 -11.37
CA GLU A 246 -13.39 4.12 -12.71
C GLU A 246 -13.05 2.61 -12.70
N MET A 247 -12.39 2.12 -11.65
CA MET A 247 -12.20 0.69 -11.43
C MET A 247 -13.54 -0.02 -11.26
N THR A 248 -14.51 0.57 -10.56
CA THR A 248 -15.84 -0.01 -10.41
C THR A 248 -16.54 -0.13 -11.76
N HIS A 249 -16.46 0.90 -12.61
CA HIS A 249 -16.94 0.82 -14.00
C HIS A 249 -16.25 -0.31 -14.79
N SER A 250 -14.91 -0.42 -14.71
CA SER A 250 -14.19 -1.47 -15.45
C SER A 250 -14.64 -2.89 -15.10
N THR A 251 -15.11 -3.13 -13.87
CA THR A 251 -15.66 -4.45 -13.51
C THR A 251 -16.96 -4.79 -14.24
N GLY A 252 -17.65 -3.79 -14.80
CA GLY A 252 -18.87 -3.97 -15.59
C GLY A 252 -18.62 -4.40 -17.04
N ALA A 253 -17.35 -4.48 -17.47
CA ALA A 253 -16.98 -4.91 -18.81
C ALA A 253 -17.41 -6.35 -19.14
N GLU A 254 -17.47 -6.63 -20.45
CA GLU A 254 -17.76 -7.95 -20.98
C GLU A 254 -16.71 -8.98 -20.51
N GLY A 255 -17.16 -10.15 -20.06
CA GLY A 255 -16.32 -11.21 -19.51
C GLY A 255 -15.91 -11.01 -18.04
N VAL A 256 -16.36 -9.93 -17.40
CA VAL A 256 -16.09 -9.65 -15.97
C VAL A 256 -17.36 -9.78 -15.13
N LEU A 257 -18.23 -8.77 -15.15
CA LEU A 257 -19.57 -8.82 -14.52
C LEU A 257 -20.70 -8.50 -15.51
N ASP A 258 -20.39 -8.23 -16.77
CA ASP A 258 -21.35 -8.07 -17.88
C ASP A 258 -22.49 -7.08 -17.56
N ARG A 259 -22.17 -5.97 -16.87
CA ARG A 259 -23.16 -4.96 -16.48
C ARG A 259 -23.34 -3.89 -17.53
N ILE A 260 -22.25 -3.48 -18.16
CA ILE A 260 -22.22 -2.39 -19.13
C ILE A 260 -22.78 -2.91 -20.44
N LYS A 261 -23.87 -2.28 -20.90
CA LYS A 261 -24.46 -2.52 -22.21
C LYS A 261 -24.23 -1.29 -23.09
N PRO A 262 -24.20 -1.42 -24.43
CA PRO A 262 -24.17 -0.26 -25.31
C PRO A 262 -25.46 0.54 -25.13
N THR A 263 -25.39 1.64 -24.37
CA THR A 263 -26.50 2.56 -24.15
C THR A 263 -26.03 4.01 -24.35
N THR A 264 -26.96 4.90 -24.64
CA THR A 264 -26.64 6.32 -24.80
C THR A 264 -26.32 6.93 -23.44
N PHE A 265 -25.32 7.81 -23.41
CA PHE A 265 -25.01 8.65 -22.25
C PHE A 265 -26.29 9.36 -21.75
N GLY A 266 -26.53 9.32 -20.44
CA GLY A 266 -27.74 9.89 -19.82
C GLY A 266 -29.00 9.00 -19.88
N SER A 267 -28.89 7.74 -20.34
CA SER A 267 -29.96 6.74 -20.22
C SER A 267 -30.19 6.31 -18.77
N ALA A 268 -31.35 5.70 -18.47
CA ALA A 268 -31.64 5.15 -17.15
C ALA A 268 -30.67 4.02 -16.77
N GLU A 269 -30.28 3.19 -17.73
CA GLU A 269 -29.27 2.15 -17.55
C GLU A 269 -27.90 2.76 -17.20
N TYR A 270 -27.53 3.87 -17.85
CA TYR A 270 -26.30 4.60 -17.55
C TYR A 270 -26.35 5.21 -16.14
N ALA A 271 -27.46 5.85 -15.77
CA ALA A 271 -27.66 6.42 -14.44
C ALA A 271 -27.55 5.34 -13.35
N ARG A 272 -28.09 4.14 -13.57
CA ARG A 272 -27.93 3.02 -12.64
C ARG A 272 -26.46 2.60 -12.49
N GLU A 273 -25.72 2.51 -13.58
CA GLU A 273 -24.29 2.13 -13.53
C GLU A 273 -23.44 3.18 -12.79
N GLU A 274 -23.74 4.47 -12.94
CA GLU A 274 -23.12 5.53 -12.13
C GLU A 274 -23.43 5.36 -10.63
N LEU A 275 -24.64 4.95 -10.27
CA LEU A 275 -24.96 4.63 -8.87
C LEU A 275 -24.17 3.42 -8.36
N VAL A 276 -23.95 2.41 -9.20
CA VAL A 276 -23.09 1.27 -8.87
C VAL A 276 -21.64 1.73 -8.67
N ALA A 277 -21.12 2.60 -9.53
CA ALA A 277 -19.77 3.15 -9.45
C ALA A 277 -19.54 4.03 -8.22
N GLU A 278 -20.47 4.93 -7.92
CA GLU A 278 -20.42 5.78 -6.73
C GLU A 278 -20.45 4.97 -5.43
N LEU A 279 -21.42 4.06 -5.29
CA LEU A 279 -21.54 3.26 -4.07
C LEU A 279 -20.41 2.22 -3.96
N GLY A 280 -19.96 1.66 -5.08
CA GLY A 280 -18.83 0.73 -5.13
C GLY A 280 -17.54 1.41 -4.68
N SER A 281 -17.23 2.57 -5.25
CA SER A 281 -16.04 3.33 -4.87
C SER A 281 -16.10 3.85 -3.43
N ALA A 282 -17.26 4.31 -2.95
CA ALA A 282 -17.44 4.70 -1.55
C ALA A 282 -17.23 3.53 -0.59
N LEU A 283 -17.73 2.34 -0.95
CA LEU A 283 -17.57 1.13 -0.16
C LEU A 283 -16.11 0.65 -0.13
N VAL A 284 -15.39 0.73 -1.25
CA VAL A 284 -13.95 0.41 -1.32
C VAL A 284 -13.13 1.41 -0.51
N ALA A 285 -13.36 2.71 -0.69
CA ALA A 285 -12.69 3.78 0.04
C ALA A 285 -12.84 3.60 1.56
N GLN A 286 -14.08 3.37 2.02
CA GLN A 286 -14.36 3.16 3.44
C GLN A 286 -13.63 1.94 4.02
N ARG A 287 -13.45 0.86 3.25
CA ARG A 287 -12.72 -0.34 3.69
C ARG A 287 -11.27 -0.01 4.04
N TYR A 288 -10.67 0.88 3.25
CA TYR A 288 -9.29 1.31 3.41
C TYR A 288 -9.16 2.61 4.19
N GLY A 289 -10.19 2.99 4.95
CA GLY A 289 -10.14 4.15 5.84
C GLY A 289 -10.11 5.50 5.12
N MET A 290 -10.48 5.54 3.84
CA MET A 290 -10.53 6.77 3.04
C MET A 290 -11.94 7.35 3.02
N THR A 291 -12.03 8.67 2.96
CA THR A 291 -13.30 9.38 2.80
C THR A 291 -13.65 9.56 1.32
N LYS A 292 -14.88 9.20 0.93
CA LYS A 292 -15.40 9.40 -0.43
C LYS A 292 -16.56 10.39 -0.45
N HIS A 293 -16.37 11.48 -1.16
CA HIS A 293 -17.42 12.41 -1.57
C HIS A 293 -18.02 11.99 -2.91
N ILE A 294 -19.25 12.43 -3.18
CA ILE A 294 -19.85 12.26 -4.50
C ILE A 294 -19.02 12.98 -5.56
N LYS A 295 -18.80 12.37 -6.73
CA LYS A 295 -18.13 13.04 -7.86
C LYS A 295 -19.03 14.18 -8.34
N GLU A 296 -18.44 15.32 -8.73
CA GLU A 296 -19.23 16.47 -9.19
C GLU A 296 -20.13 16.11 -10.38
N ASP A 297 -19.62 15.32 -11.33
CA ASP A 297 -20.38 14.81 -12.49
C ASP A 297 -21.57 13.92 -12.09
N SER A 298 -21.45 13.21 -10.96
CA SER A 298 -22.50 12.34 -10.44
C SER A 298 -23.66 13.11 -9.82
N CYS A 299 -23.49 14.39 -9.49
CA CYS A 299 -24.55 15.23 -8.92
C CYS A 299 -25.76 15.36 -9.86
N ALA A 300 -25.56 15.30 -11.18
CA ALA A 300 -26.62 15.36 -12.17
C ALA A 300 -27.62 14.20 -12.05
N TYR A 301 -27.17 13.04 -11.57
CA TYR A 301 -27.98 11.82 -11.48
C TYR A 301 -28.74 11.66 -10.17
N LEU A 302 -28.42 12.46 -9.14
CA LEU A 302 -29.05 12.40 -7.80
C LEU A 302 -30.58 12.43 -7.86
N LYS A 303 -31.15 13.27 -8.73
CA LYS A 303 -32.62 13.36 -8.89
C LYS A 303 -33.17 12.06 -9.49
N GLY A 304 -32.55 11.55 -10.55
CA GLY A 304 -32.98 10.30 -11.21
C GLY A 304 -32.92 9.10 -10.27
N TRP A 305 -31.85 8.98 -9.48
CA TRP A 305 -31.73 7.92 -8.48
C TRP A 305 -32.83 7.99 -7.41
N LEU A 306 -33.15 9.20 -6.94
CA LEU A 306 -34.24 9.39 -5.97
C LEU A 306 -35.58 8.97 -6.55
N ASP A 307 -35.86 9.33 -7.81
CA ASP A 307 -37.10 8.96 -8.49
C ASP A 307 -37.18 7.43 -8.64
N GLU A 308 -36.13 6.77 -9.13
CA GLU A 308 -36.08 5.31 -9.29
C GLU A 308 -36.20 4.53 -7.96
N LEU A 309 -35.54 5.01 -6.90
CA LEU A 309 -35.63 4.42 -5.56
C LEU A 309 -37.04 4.53 -4.97
N LYS A 310 -37.75 5.62 -5.26
CA LYS A 310 -39.15 5.84 -4.82
C LYS A 310 -40.13 4.96 -5.60
N GLU A 311 -39.85 4.67 -6.87
CA GLU A 311 -40.72 3.88 -7.73
C GLU A 311 -40.56 2.35 -7.51
N SER A 312 -39.35 1.84 -7.22
CA SER A 312 -39.11 0.40 -7.17
C SER A 312 -38.06 -0.06 -6.14
N PRO A 313 -38.45 -0.74 -5.04
CA PRO A 313 -37.51 -1.39 -4.12
C PRO A 313 -36.66 -2.50 -4.77
N GLN A 314 -37.08 -3.03 -5.92
CA GLN A 314 -36.29 -4.01 -6.66
C GLN A 314 -35.06 -3.36 -7.32
N PHE A 315 -35.14 -2.06 -7.63
CA PHE A 315 -34.01 -1.28 -8.14
C PHE A 315 -32.85 -1.33 -7.13
N ILE A 316 -33.10 -0.95 -5.87
CA ILE A 316 -32.05 -0.96 -4.83
C ILE A 316 -31.46 -2.35 -4.61
N LYS A 317 -32.29 -3.40 -4.65
CA LYS A 317 -31.81 -4.78 -4.51
C LYS A 317 -30.79 -5.12 -5.58
N THR A 318 -31.12 -4.91 -6.84
CA THR A 318 -30.21 -5.26 -7.95
C THR A 318 -28.95 -4.40 -7.95
N THR A 319 -29.10 -3.09 -7.72
CA THR A 319 -27.98 -2.14 -7.68
C THR A 319 -26.99 -2.51 -6.57
N LEU A 320 -27.45 -2.77 -5.35
CA LEU A 320 -26.57 -3.12 -4.24
C LEU A 320 -25.95 -4.52 -4.37
N LEU A 321 -26.56 -5.44 -5.13
CA LEU A 321 -25.92 -6.71 -5.50
C LEU A 321 -24.75 -6.50 -6.46
N ASP A 322 -24.88 -5.59 -7.42
CA ASP A 322 -23.80 -5.24 -8.35
C ASP A 322 -22.67 -4.48 -7.63
N VAL A 323 -23.02 -3.52 -6.77
CA VAL A 323 -22.06 -2.82 -5.88
C VAL A 323 -21.26 -3.83 -5.06
N LYS A 324 -21.94 -4.83 -4.46
CA LYS A 324 -21.27 -5.88 -3.71
C LYS A 324 -20.23 -6.61 -4.55
N ARG A 325 -20.60 -7.04 -5.77
CA ARG A 325 -19.72 -7.84 -6.64
C ARG A 325 -18.53 -7.02 -7.11
N ALA A 326 -18.77 -5.80 -7.58
CA ALA A 326 -17.73 -4.91 -8.07
C ALA A 326 -16.73 -4.52 -6.97
N ALA A 327 -17.23 -4.06 -5.81
CA ALA A 327 -16.38 -3.74 -4.67
C ALA A 327 -15.58 -4.96 -4.20
N SER A 328 -16.19 -6.15 -4.18
CA SER A 328 -15.49 -7.39 -3.77
C SER A 328 -14.31 -7.74 -4.68
N LEU A 329 -14.42 -7.52 -6.01
CA LEU A 329 -13.30 -7.75 -6.93
C LEU A 329 -12.14 -6.81 -6.64
N ILE A 330 -12.44 -5.52 -6.44
CA ILE A 330 -11.43 -4.50 -6.13
C ILE A 330 -10.77 -4.84 -4.80
N THR A 331 -11.54 -5.11 -3.76
CA THR A 331 -10.99 -5.34 -2.43
C THR A 331 -10.18 -6.63 -2.35
N GLN A 332 -10.64 -7.72 -2.96
CA GLN A 332 -9.87 -8.97 -3.01
C GLN A 332 -8.51 -8.77 -3.69
N LYS A 333 -8.48 -8.01 -4.80
CA LYS A 333 -7.24 -7.79 -5.53
C LYS A 333 -6.27 -6.89 -4.75
N VAL A 334 -6.77 -5.80 -4.17
CA VAL A 334 -5.96 -4.89 -3.36
C VAL A 334 -5.48 -5.58 -2.08
N ASP A 335 -6.32 -6.35 -1.39
CA ASP A 335 -5.94 -7.13 -0.20
C ASP A 335 -4.89 -8.19 -0.56
N LYS A 336 -5.00 -8.84 -1.73
CA LYS A 336 -3.99 -9.79 -2.21
C LYS A 336 -2.63 -9.12 -2.40
N ILE A 337 -2.59 -7.96 -3.07
CA ILE A 337 -1.34 -7.20 -3.26
C ILE A 337 -0.80 -6.73 -1.91
N ALA A 338 -1.67 -6.28 -1.00
CA ALA A 338 -1.24 -5.87 0.34
C ALA A 338 -0.61 -7.03 1.13
N LEU A 339 -1.14 -8.25 0.99
CA LEU A 339 -0.56 -9.46 1.58
C LEU A 339 0.78 -9.82 0.93
N GLU A 340 0.88 -9.76 -0.40
CA GLU A 340 2.14 -10.02 -1.13
C GLU A 340 3.21 -9.00 -0.75
N LEU A 341 2.86 -7.71 -0.63
CA LEU A 341 3.77 -6.67 -0.15
C LEU A 341 4.20 -6.93 1.30
N LYS A 342 3.27 -7.30 2.19
CA LYS A 342 3.61 -7.67 3.57
C LYS A 342 4.50 -8.89 3.64
N GLN A 343 4.25 -9.93 2.83
CA GLN A 343 5.11 -11.10 2.75
C GLN A 343 6.48 -10.74 2.21
N ASN A 344 6.59 -9.90 1.18
CA ASN A 344 7.88 -9.42 0.69
C ASN A 344 8.62 -8.57 1.73
N ILE A 345 7.90 -7.78 2.54
CA ILE A 345 8.47 -7.00 3.64
C ILE A 345 8.89 -7.91 4.79
N ASP A 346 8.06 -8.87 5.19
CA ASP A 346 8.34 -9.83 6.24
C ASP A 346 9.47 -10.78 5.82
N GLU A 347 9.54 -11.21 4.56
CA GLU A 347 10.66 -11.95 3.98
C GLU A 347 11.91 -11.07 3.87
N ALA A 348 11.79 -9.77 3.60
CA ALA A 348 12.90 -8.81 3.64
C ALA A 348 13.33 -8.42 5.06
N GLN A 349 12.47 -8.60 6.08
CA GLN A 349 12.73 -8.31 7.50
C GLN A 349 13.14 -9.57 8.29
N THR A 350 12.69 -10.77 7.88
CA THR A 350 13.07 -12.07 8.46
C THR A 350 14.22 -12.72 7.72
N ALA A 351 14.47 -12.37 6.45
CA ALA A 351 15.84 -12.34 5.98
C ALA A 351 16.52 -11.20 6.75
N ALA A 352 17.60 -11.51 7.48
CA ALA A 352 18.61 -10.50 7.76
C ALA A 352 18.84 -9.71 6.45
N PRO A 353 18.96 -8.37 6.48
CA PRO A 353 19.10 -7.58 5.26
C PRO A 353 20.10 -8.32 4.38
N LYS A 354 19.66 -8.80 3.20
CA LYS A 354 20.56 -9.56 2.32
C LYS A 354 21.78 -8.67 2.17
N GLU A 355 22.86 -9.09 2.81
CA GLU A 355 24.09 -8.30 2.91
C GLU A 355 24.43 -7.94 1.47
N LYS A 356 24.55 -6.64 1.12
CA LYS A 356 24.77 -6.28 -0.29
C LYS A 356 26.02 -7.05 -0.76
N VAL A 357 25.85 -7.88 -1.78
CA VAL A 357 26.93 -8.72 -2.31
C VAL A 357 27.55 -7.98 -3.49
N TYR A 358 28.87 -7.87 -3.47
CA TYR A 358 29.67 -7.29 -4.53
C TYR A 358 30.42 -8.40 -5.27
N TYR A 359 30.59 -8.24 -6.57
CA TYR A 359 31.20 -9.21 -7.46
C TYR A 359 32.52 -8.63 -7.96
N SER A 360 33.63 -9.30 -7.65
CA SER A 360 34.96 -8.86 -8.05
C SER A 360 35.51 -9.79 -9.10
N SER A 361 35.87 -9.28 -10.27
CA SER A 361 36.46 -10.08 -11.35
C SER A 361 37.85 -10.57 -10.91
N VAL A 362 38.00 -11.89 -10.89
CA VAL A 362 39.25 -12.57 -10.52
C VAL A 362 39.91 -13.25 -11.71
N ALA A 363 39.16 -13.63 -12.74
CA ALA A 363 39.72 -14.15 -13.98
C ALA A 363 38.82 -13.83 -15.17
N TYR A 364 39.34 -13.04 -16.11
CA TYR A 364 38.67 -12.73 -17.38
C TYR A 364 39.28 -13.57 -18.52
N LEU A 365 38.53 -14.56 -19.00
CA LEU A 365 38.95 -15.56 -19.97
C LEU A 365 38.41 -15.20 -21.36
N GLN A 366 39.34 -14.88 -22.26
CA GLN A 366 39.05 -14.47 -23.63
C GLN A 366 39.83 -15.27 -24.68
N LEU A 367 40.79 -16.08 -24.26
CA LEU A 367 41.59 -16.92 -25.15
C LEU A 367 40.84 -18.21 -25.46
N THR A 368 40.85 -18.61 -26.73
CA THR A 368 40.12 -19.79 -27.21
C THR A 368 40.48 -21.06 -26.44
N ASP A 369 41.74 -21.23 -26.05
CA ASP A 369 42.18 -22.41 -25.30
C ASP A 369 41.52 -22.53 -23.91
N ASP A 370 41.20 -21.39 -23.27
CA ASP A 370 40.54 -21.32 -21.97
C ASP A 370 39.02 -21.43 -22.11
N THR A 371 38.44 -20.71 -23.08
CA THR A 371 36.98 -20.69 -23.27
C THR A 371 36.46 -22.01 -23.80
N MET A 372 37.21 -22.72 -24.66
CA MET A 372 36.80 -24.02 -25.22
C MET A 372 36.49 -25.07 -24.14
N ARG A 373 37.23 -25.07 -23.03
CA ARG A 373 37.00 -26.02 -21.94
C ARG A 373 35.69 -25.71 -21.21
N LEU A 374 35.40 -24.43 -20.97
CA LEU A 374 34.16 -23.97 -20.35
C LEU A 374 32.95 -24.13 -21.28
N ASP A 375 33.13 -23.86 -22.58
CA ASP A 375 32.12 -24.08 -23.62
C ASP A 375 31.67 -25.55 -23.66
N ALA A 376 32.62 -26.49 -23.53
CA ALA A 376 32.29 -27.93 -23.52
C ALA A 376 31.38 -28.34 -22.35
N PHE A 377 31.46 -27.66 -21.20
CA PHE A 377 30.55 -27.88 -20.07
C PHE A 377 29.22 -27.15 -20.27
N LYS A 378 29.27 -25.90 -20.74
CA LYS A 378 28.09 -25.08 -21.02
C LYS A 378 27.18 -25.70 -22.08
N ASP A 379 27.74 -26.19 -23.19
CA ASP A 379 26.99 -26.81 -24.30
C ASP A 379 26.34 -28.14 -23.88
N LYS A 380 26.93 -28.83 -22.89
CA LYS A 380 26.35 -30.04 -22.28
C LYS A 380 25.31 -29.72 -21.19
N GLY A 381 25.18 -28.45 -20.78
CA GLY A 381 24.35 -28.02 -19.65
C GLY A 381 24.89 -28.44 -18.29
N ASP A 382 26.17 -28.80 -18.19
CA ASP A 382 26.82 -29.19 -16.93
C ASP A 382 27.43 -27.97 -16.23
N TYR A 383 26.57 -27.20 -15.57
CA TYR A 383 26.95 -25.95 -14.91
C TYR A 383 27.75 -26.16 -13.60
N GLU A 384 27.61 -27.30 -12.94
CA GLU A 384 28.39 -27.65 -11.74
C GLU A 384 29.84 -28.01 -12.10
N GLY A 385 30.03 -28.77 -13.19
CA GLY A 385 31.35 -29.01 -13.75
C GLY A 385 32.01 -27.72 -14.26
N LEU A 386 31.21 -26.84 -14.88
CA LEU A 386 31.66 -25.51 -15.32
C LEU A 386 32.16 -24.66 -14.16
N LEU A 387 31.40 -24.60 -13.06
CA LEU A 387 31.79 -23.85 -11.86
C LEU A 387 33.07 -24.42 -11.23
N THR A 388 33.18 -25.75 -11.18
CA THR A 388 34.38 -26.42 -10.65
C THR A 388 35.63 -26.07 -11.45
N LEU A 389 35.54 -26.11 -12.78
CA LEU A 389 36.64 -25.72 -13.66
C LEU A 389 36.95 -24.21 -13.56
N ALA A 390 35.93 -23.36 -13.51
CA ALA A 390 36.11 -21.92 -13.38
C ALA A 390 36.88 -21.54 -12.10
N LYS A 391 36.67 -22.27 -11.00
CA LYS A 391 37.43 -22.08 -9.75
C LYS A 391 38.91 -22.44 -9.87
N GLU A 392 39.32 -23.28 -10.83
CA GLU A 392 40.75 -23.59 -11.06
C GLU A 392 41.51 -22.38 -11.63
N TYR A 393 40.82 -21.44 -12.26
CA TYR A 393 41.40 -20.19 -12.76
C TYR A 393 41.60 -19.13 -11.67
N TYR A 394 41.07 -19.37 -10.47
CA TYR A 394 41.27 -18.48 -9.33
C TYR A 394 42.66 -18.70 -8.71
N ASP A 395 43.47 -17.65 -8.69
CA ASP A 395 44.87 -17.66 -8.24
C ASP A 395 45.07 -17.22 -6.77
N GLY A 396 43.98 -16.97 -6.04
CA GLY A 396 44.01 -16.52 -4.64
C GLY A 396 43.93 -15.01 -4.44
N ASN A 397 43.66 -14.23 -5.49
CA ASN A 397 43.50 -12.78 -5.38
C ASN A 397 42.24 -12.36 -4.58
N GLY A 398 42.32 -11.23 -3.87
CA GLY A 398 41.21 -10.67 -3.10
C GLY A 398 40.29 -9.79 -3.96
N ILE A 399 39.72 -8.75 -3.33
CA ILE A 399 38.95 -7.71 -4.03
C ILE A 399 39.84 -7.02 -5.06
N ASN A 400 39.45 -7.08 -6.33
CA ASN A 400 40.00 -6.29 -7.42
C ASN A 400 39.40 -4.88 -7.38
N GLU A 401 40.20 -3.90 -6.97
CA GLU A 401 39.73 -2.52 -6.74
C GLU A 401 39.14 -1.87 -8.00
N GLU A 402 39.65 -2.19 -9.18
CA GLU A 402 39.18 -1.60 -10.43
C GLU A 402 37.93 -2.33 -10.97
N TYR A 403 37.91 -3.66 -10.84
CA TYR A 403 36.89 -4.54 -11.44
C TYR A 403 35.97 -5.18 -10.39
N THR A 404 35.36 -4.36 -9.54
CA THR A 404 34.34 -4.77 -8.56
C THR A 404 33.00 -4.09 -8.83
N TYR A 405 31.92 -4.86 -8.73
CA TYR A 405 30.61 -4.47 -9.21
C TYR A 405 29.48 -4.83 -8.24
N SER A 406 28.36 -4.10 -8.31
CA SER A 406 27.15 -4.40 -7.53
C SER A 406 26.28 -5.51 -8.14
N SER A 407 26.64 -6.00 -9.33
CA SER A 407 25.95 -7.04 -10.09
C SER A 407 26.99 -7.87 -10.87
N PRO A 408 26.77 -9.16 -11.15
CA PRO A 408 27.66 -9.92 -12.01
C PRO A 408 27.45 -9.60 -13.51
N ILE A 409 26.31 -9.04 -13.87
CA ILE A 409 25.97 -8.67 -15.27
C ILE A 409 26.34 -7.20 -15.48
N GLN A 410 27.43 -6.94 -16.19
CA GLN A 410 28.00 -5.60 -16.39
C GLN A 410 27.71 -5.02 -17.78
N ASN A 411 27.63 -5.88 -18.79
CA ASN A 411 27.53 -5.49 -20.18
C ASN A 411 26.31 -6.11 -20.87
N ARG A 412 25.90 -5.49 -21.98
CA ARG A 412 24.79 -6.00 -22.79
C ARG A 412 25.18 -7.33 -23.45
N GLY A 413 24.49 -8.40 -23.07
CA GLY A 413 24.74 -9.77 -23.55
C GLY A 413 25.59 -10.62 -22.61
N ASP A 414 25.94 -10.09 -21.43
CA ASP A 414 26.35 -10.90 -20.30
C ASP A 414 25.20 -11.81 -19.87
N ASN A 415 25.53 -13.07 -19.61
CA ASN A 415 24.62 -14.07 -19.09
C ASN A 415 25.29 -14.76 -17.89
N LEU A 416 24.68 -14.63 -16.72
CA LEU A 416 25.10 -15.36 -15.53
C LEU A 416 24.79 -16.84 -15.73
N LEU A 417 25.82 -17.67 -15.85
CA LEU A 417 25.66 -19.11 -16.13
C LEU A 417 25.41 -19.91 -14.87
N ILE A 418 26.16 -19.62 -13.81
CA ILE A 418 26.08 -20.31 -12.51
C ILE A 418 26.69 -19.44 -11.42
N GLU A 419 26.16 -19.55 -10.20
CA GLU A 419 26.76 -18.98 -9.00
C GLU A 419 26.59 -19.92 -7.81
N ASP A 420 27.51 -19.83 -6.85
CA ASP A 420 27.38 -20.44 -5.54
C ASP A 420 27.53 -19.41 -4.41
N LYS A 421 27.95 -19.86 -3.23
CA LYS A 421 28.17 -18.98 -2.08
C LYS A 421 29.27 -17.95 -2.33
N ASP A 422 30.34 -18.33 -3.01
CA ASP A 422 31.60 -17.58 -3.06
C ASP A 422 31.95 -17.11 -4.49
N PHE A 423 31.45 -17.77 -5.54
CA PHE A 423 31.79 -17.50 -6.94
C PHE A 423 30.56 -17.30 -7.83
N ALA A 424 30.76 -16.55 -8.92
CA ALA A 424 29.83 -16.42 -10.03
C ALA A 424 30.60 -16.54 -11.37
N VAL A 425 30.01 -17.23 -12.35
CA VAL A 425 30.59 -17.35 -13.70
C VAL A 425 29.65 -16.72 -14.71
N VAL A 426 30.16 -15.70 -15.40
CA VAL A 426 29.41 -14.90 -16.37
C VAL A 426 29.96 -15.15 -17.75
N TYR A 427 29.08 -15.33 -18.72
CA TYR A 427 29.45 -15.48 -20.12
C TYR A 427 28.94 -14.31 -20.94
N ASN A 428 29.82 -13.69 -21.73
CA ASN A 428 29.44 -12.63 -22.66
C ASN A 428 29.44 -13.15 -24.10
N GLY A 429 28.24 -13.29 -24.67
CA GLY A 429 28.06 -13.74 -26.06
C GLY A 429 28.23 -12.65 -27.12
N SER A 430 28.25 -11.37 -26.71
CA SER A 430 28.29 -10.23 -27.63
C SER A 430 29.69 -9.93 -28.19
N VAL A 431 30.75 -10.35 -27.49
CA VAL A 431 32.16 -10.02 -27.82
C VAL A 431 32.98 -11.23 -28.30
N GLY A 432 32.31 -12.25 -28.85
CA GLY A 432 32.99 -13.45 -29.36
C GLY A 432 33.10 -14.61 -28.36
N GLY A 433 32.38 -14.53 -27.23
CA GLY A 433 32.26 -15.63 -26.26
C GLY A 433 33.35 -15.62 -25.20
N THR A 434 33.30 -14.65 -24.28
CA THR A 434 34.23 -14.56 -23.14
C THR A 434 33.58 -15.03 -21.85
N TYR A 435 34.40 -15.42 -20.88
CA TYR A 435 33.96 -15.77 -19.52
C TYR A 435 34.61 -14.87 -18.50
N ASP A 436 33.86 -14.45 -17.50
CA ASP A 436 34.36 -13.74 -16.32
C ASP A 436 34.04 -14.57 -15.07
N VAL A 437 35.08 -14.91 -14.32
CA VAL A 437 34.97 -15.58 -13.03
C VAL A 437 35.06 -14.51 -11.97
N MET A 438 34.02 -14.40 -11.15
CA MET A 438 33.88 -13.37 -10.13
C MET A 438 33.79 -13.98 -8.73
N LEU A 439 34.46 -13.35 -7.77
CA LEU A 439 34.31 -13.63 -6.34
C LEU A 439 33.22 -12.75 -5.72
N LYS A 440 32.50 -13.31 -4.75
CA LYS A 440 31.44 -12.63 -4.01
C LYS A 440 31.99 -12.13 -2.68
N PHE A 441 31.81 -10.85 -2.42
CA PHE A 441 32.19 -10.19 -1.18
C PHE A 441 30.98 -9.53 -0.53
N THR A 442 30.94 -9.55 0.79
CA THR A 442 29.90 -8.84 1.51
C THR A 442 30.19 -7.34 1.61
N GLU A 443 29.17 -6.52 1.82
CA GLU A 443 29.34 -5.08 2.03
C GLU A 443 30.30 -4.77 3.18
N LYS A 444 30.30 -5.61 4.23
CA LYS A 444 31.23 -5.47 5.34
C LYS A 444 32.67 -5.69 4.91
N GLU A 445 32.94 -6.74 4.13
CA GLU A 445 34.29 -7.05 3.61
C GLU A 445 34.78 -5.94 2.68
N VAL A 446 33.91 -5.41 1.84
CA VAL A 446 34.20 -4.28 0.96
C VAL A 446 34.53 -3.01 1.76
N ARG A 447 33.71 -2.67 2.76
CA ARG A 447 33.96 -1.51 3.64
C ARG A 447 35.26 -1.68 4.44
N ASP A 448 35.55 -2.88 4.91
CA ASP A 448 36.80 -3.19 5.61
C ASP A 448 38.02 -3.12 4.67
N HIS A 449 37.88 -3.50 3.39
CA HIS A 449 38.90 -3.32 2.36
C HIS A 449 39.19 -1.84 2.12
N ILE A 450 38.15 -1.03 1.89
CA ILE A 450 38.28 0.43 1.69
C ILE A 450 39.00 1.09 2.86
N ARG A 451 38.68 0.71 4.10
CA ARG A 451 39.36 1.24 5.30
C ARG A 451 40.85 0.89 5.38
N ARG A 452 41.26 -0.26 4.82
CA ARG A 452 42.64 -0.77 4.91
C ARG A 452 43.52 -0.29 3.77
N TYR A 453 42.96 -0.22 2.56
CA TYR A 453 43.72 -0.03 1.33
C TYR A 453 43.37 1.27 0.59
N GLY A 454 42.28 1.94 0.98
CA GLY A 454 41.83 3.17 0.34
C GLY A 454 41.09 2.91 -0.98
N ILE A 455 40.96 3.97 -1.79
CA ILE A 455 40.25 3.93 -3.08
C ILE A 455 41.05 4.52 -4.25
N GLU A 456 42.38 4.66 -4.12
CA GLU A 456 43.22 5.30 -5.16
C GLU A 456 43.07 4.67 -6.53
N ARG A 457 42.98 3.33 -6.59
CA ARG A 457 42.86 2.54 -7.83
C ARG A 457 41.45 1.99 -8.04
N ALA A 458 40.48 2.48 -7.26
CA ALA A 458 39.15 1.91 -7.23
C ALA A 458 38.27 2.33 -8.42
N GLY A 459 37.46 1.40 -8.91
CA GLY A 459 36.37 1.64 -9.84
C GLY A 459 35.17 2.35 -9.19
N ASP A 460 34.18 2.71 -10.00
CA ASP A 460 33.04 3.54 -9.58
C ASP A 460 32.21 2.91 -8.45
N THR A 461 32.09 1.59 -8.43
CA THR A 461 31.35 0.87 -7.38
C THR A 461 31.98 1.10 -6.00
N LEU A 462 33.29 0.88 -5.87
CA LEU A 462 34.01 1.03 -4.61
C LEU A 462 34.09 2.50 -4.19
N LYS A 463 34.25 3.43 -5.14
CA LYS A 463 34.12 4.87 -4.91
C LYS A 463 32.72 5.21 -4.37
N GLY A 464 31.67 4.63 -4.95
CA GLY A 464 30.29 4.80 -4.48
C GLY A 464 30.09 4.34 -3.03
N VAL A 465 30.67 3.20 -2.65
CA VAL A 465 30.65 2.70 -1.26
C VAL A 465 31.42 3.65 -0.33
N ALA A 466 32.59 4.15 -0.75
CA ALA A 466 33.36 5.12 0.05
C ALA A 466 32.58 6.42 0.29
N LYS A 467 31.88 6.94 -0.72
CA LYS A 467 30.97 8.09 -0.58
C LYS A 467 29.83 7.83 0.41
N GLU A 468 29.27 6.61 0.41
CA GLU A 468 28.27 6.20 1.40
C GLU A 468 28.85 6.15 2.82
N MET A 469 30.07 5.60 2.97
CA MET A 469 30.80 5.59 4.24
C MET A 469 31.07 7.00 4.77
N ALA A 470 31.51 7.94 3.92
CA ALA A 470 31.74 9.33 4.30
C ALA A 470 30.43 10.02 4.74
N ALA A 471 29.34 9.85 3.98
CA ALA A 471 28.04 10.40 4.35
C ALA A 471 27.53 9.89 5.70
N GLU A 472 27.71 8.60 6.00
CA GLU A 472 27.38 8.01 7.30
C GLU A 472 28.21 8.62 8.43
N GLN A 473 29.52 8.82 8.23
CA GLN A 473 30.39 9.46 9.22
C GLN A 473 29.94 10.89 9.54
N PHE A 474 29.60 11.68 8.52
CA PHE A 474 29.06 13.04 8.72
C PHE A 474 27.69 13.03 9.40
N ALA A 475 26.81 12.09 9.07
CA ALA A 475 25.50 11.97 9.71
C ALA A 475 25.63 11.65 11.21
N ILE A 476 26.54 10.72 11.58
CA ILE A 476 26.83 10.40 12.98
C ILE A 476 27.38 11.62 13.72
N MET A 477 28.31 12.35 13.09
CA MET A 477 28.88 13.57 13.67
C MET A 477 27.81 14.63 13.92
N THR A 478 26.95 14.92 12.93
CA THR A 478 25.87 15.90 13.06
C THR A 478 24.84 15.54 14.15
N GLN A 479 24.58 14.25 14.37
CA GLN A 479 23.71 13.81 15.49
C GLN A 479 24.31 14.08 16.87
N GLN A 480 25.64 14.05 17.00
CA GLN A 480 26.33 14.32 18.27
C GLN A 480 26.55 15.82 18.49
N LYS A 481 27.10 16.50 17.49
CA LYS A 481 27.35 17.94 17.48
C LYS A 481 27.54 18.39 16.03
N THR A 482 26.76 19.36 15.58
CA THR A 482 26.90 19.92 14.24
C THR A 482 28.34 20.43 14.05
N PRO A 483 29.08 19.93 13.05
CA PRO A 483 30.46 20.36 12.82
C PRO A 483 30.48 21.82 12.34
N ALA A 484 31.28 22.63 13.01
CA ALA A 484 31.49 24.02 12.66
C ALA A 484 32.93 24.43 12.99
N PHE A 485 33.48 25.33 12.18
CA PHE A 485 34.75 26.00 12.41
C PHE A 485 34.51 27.43 12.88
N GLU A 486 35.26 27.85 13.89
CA GLU A 486 35.28 29.23 14.37
C GLU A 486 36.53 29.90 13.78
N MET A 487 36.32 30.92 12.97
CA MET A 487 37.36 31.64 12.25
C MET A 487 38.00 32.72 13.14
N PRO A 488 39.25 33.14 12.89
CA PRO A 488 39.92 34.19 13.67
C PRO A 488 39.20 35.53 13.70
N ASN A 489 38.45 35.87 12.64
CA ASN A 489 37.61 37.07 12.56
C ASN A 489 36.29 36.96 13.38
N GLY A 490 36.01 35.80 14.00
CA GLY A 490 34.80 35.52 14.77
C GLY A 490 33.65 34.87 13.98
N ASP A 491 33.82 34.60 12.68
CA ASP A 491 32.79 33.92 11.88
C ASP A 491 32.68 32.43 12.23
N VAL A 492 31.44 31.90 12.22
CA VAL A 492 31.17 30.48 12.43
C VAL A 492 30.69 29.84 11.12
N LEU A 493 31.49 28.92 10.60
CA LEU A 493 31.23 28.22 9.34
C LEU A 493 30.85 26.77 9.61
N TYR A 494 29.68 26.35 9.13
CA TYR A 494 29.18 24.98 9.29
C TYR A 494 29.65 24.09 8.16
N VAL A 495 29.79 22.79 8.46
CA VAL A 495 30.35 21.81 7.53
C VAL A 495 29.32 20.73 7.21
N SER A 496 29.22 20.36 5.94
CA SER A 496 28.44 19.20 5.50
C SER A 496 29.14 18.48 4.36
N TYR A 497 28.93 17.17 4.26
CA TYR A 497 29.40 16.40 3.11
C TYR A 497 28.32 16.25 2.05
N ASN A 498 28.67 16.57 0.81
CA ASN A 498 27.83 16.44 -0.35
C ASN A 498 28.21 15.16 -1.13
N LYS A 499 27.37 14.13 -0.98
CA LYS A 499 27.59 12.80 -1.60
C LYS A 499 27.62 12.85 -3.13
N GLU A 500 26.85 13.75 -3.75
CA GLU A 500 26.75 13.82 -5.21
C GLU A 500 28.04 14.38 -5.82
N SER A 501 28.55 15.48 -5.27
CA SER A 501 29.76 16.14 -5.74
C SER A 501 31.06 15.56 -5.14
N ASP A 502 30.96 14.74 -4.09
CA ASP A 502 32.09 14.22 -3.31
C ASP A 502 32.94 15.32 -2.66
N MET A 503 32.26 16.37 -2.18
CA MET A 503 32.88 17.56 -1.62
C MET A 503 32.39 17.83 -0.20
N ILE A 504 33.23 18.46 0.59
CA ILE A 504 32.90 19.10 1.86
C ILE A 504 32.44 20.52 1.55
N ASP A 505 31.14 20.78 1.78
CA ASP A 505 30.52 22.09 1.68
C ASP A 505 30.67 22.83 3.03
N VAL A 506 31.20 24.05 2.98
CA VAL A 506 31.41 24.90 4.16
C VAL A 506 30.73 26.26 3.97
N GLY A 507 30.00 26.71 4.99
CA GLY A 507 29.41 28.06 4.98
C GLY A 507 28.39 28.32 6.08
N PRO A 508 27.75 29.49 6.08
CA PRO A 508 26.75 29.85 7.09
C PRO A 508 25.46 29.04 6.91
N VAL A 509 24.76 28.83 8.02
CA VAL A 509 23.44 28.19 8.03
C VAL A 509 22.36 29.22 7.75
N THR A 510 21.45 28.90 6.84
CA THR A 510 20.22 29.66 6.58
C THR A 510 19.00 28.80 6.87
N ASN A 511 17.80 29.40 6.80
CA ASN A 511 16.53 28.68 6.92
C ASN A 511 16.33 27.59 5.84
N ALA A 512 17.15 27.58 4.78
CA ALA A 512 17.14 26.58 3.70
C ALA A 512 18.28 25.54 3.80
N GLY A 513 19.08 25.56 4.87
CA GLY A 513 20.28 24.72 5.03
C GLY A 513 21.58 25.50 4.94
N ILE A 514 22.72 24.78 4.90
CA ILE A 514 24.05 25.38 4.73
C ILE A 514 24.16 25.95 3.31
N VAL A 515 24.52 27.23 3.21
CA VAL A 515 24.89 27.82 1.92
C VAL A 515 26.37 27.58 1.72
N ALA A 516 26.72 26.66 0.81
CA ALA A 516 28.10 26.32 0.50
C ALA A 516 28.84 27.53 -0.11
N GLN A 517 29.58 28.26 0.72
CA GLN A 517 30.47 29.34 0.30
C GLN A 517 31.79 28.77 -0.22
N HIS A 518 32.29 27.74 0.46
CA HIS A 518 33.51 27.03 0.10
C HIS A 518 33.26 25.55 -0.12
N ARG A 519 34.00 24.96 -1.06
CA ARG A 519 33.91 23.52 -1.37
C ARG A 519 35.30 22.92 -1.44
N PHE A 520 35.52 21.85 -0.69
CA PHE A 520 36.80 21.13 -0.67
C PHE A 520 36.61 19.67 -1.03
N PRO A 521 37.50 19.04 -1.81
CA PRO A 521 37.40 17.62 -2.12
C PRO A 521 37.55 16.79 -0.84
N TYR A 522 36.75 15.73 -0.72
CA TYR A 522 36.90 14.76 0.37
C TYR A 522 37.91 13.68 -0.03
N ASP A 523 38.95 13.51 0.79
CA ASP A 523 39.95 12.45 0.63
C ASP A 523 39.52 11.20 1.41
N HIS A 524 39.02 10.20 0.69
CA HIS A 524 38.59 8.92 1.25
C HIS A 524 39.74 8.04 1.77
N ASN A 525 41.01 8.39 1.49
CA ASN A 525 42.18 7.71 2.06
C ASN A 525 42.61 8.35 3.39
N ALA A 526 42.08 9.52 3.73
CA ALA A 526 42.32 10.22 4.99
C ALA A 526 41.16 10.01 5.97
N SER A 527 41.43 10.17 7.27
CA SER A 527 40.37 10.14 8.28
C SER A 527 39.44 11.36 8.14
N LEU A 528 38.24 11.27 8.70
CA LEU A 528 37.32 12.42 8.79
C LEU A 528 38.00 13.62 9.45
N ASP A 529 38.72 13.41 10.55
CA ASP A 529 39.43 14.48 11.27
C ASP A 529 40.53 15.12 10.43
N ALA A 530 41.29 14.32 9.66
CA ALA A 530 42.33 14.84 8.77
C ALA A 530 41.76 15.66 7.61
N ASN A 531 40.62 15.23 7.06
CA ASN A 531 39.86 16.00 6.07
C ASN A 531 39.40 17.35 6.66
N LEU A 532 38.77 17.34 7.83
CA LEU A 532 38.29 18.55 8.50
C LEU A 532 39.44 19.49 8.90
N GLN A 533 40.56 18.95 9.36
CA GLN A 533 41.76 19.73 9.68
C GLN A 533 42.31 20.42 8.43
N THR A 534 42.44 19.69 7.32
CA THR A 534 42.91 20.25 6.04
C THR A 534 42.00 21.38 5.54
N VAL A 535 40.69 21.21 5.68
CA VAL A 535 39.70 22.26 5.36
C VAL A 535 39.88 23.47 6.25
N ASN A 536 39.99 23.26 7.57
CA ASN A 536 40.18 24.35 8.53
C ASN A 536 41.48 25.13 8.28
N GLU A 537 42.59 24.45 8.00
CA GLU A 537 43.87 25.09 7.67
C GLU A 537 43.73 25.98 6.42
N LYS A 538 43.10 25.46 5.35
CA LYS A 538 42.86 26.24 4.13
C LYS A 538 41.96 27.45 4.34
N LEU A 539 40.95 27.35 5.20
CA LEU A 539 40.06 28.48 5.52
C LEU A 539 40.81 29.55 6.33
N ASN A 540 41.63 29.16 7.30
CA ASN A 540 42.44 30.10 8.09
C ASN A 540 43.46 30.89 7.26
N ASP A 541 43.93 30.33 6.14
CA ASP A 541 44.86 31.02 5.23
C ASP A 541 44.18 32.10 4.36
N MET A 542 42.85 32.07 4.22
CA MET A 542 42.09 32.99 3.38
C MET A 542 42.03 34.40 4.00
N GLU A 543 42.24 35.43 3.18
CA GLU A 543 42.28 36.83 3.64
C GLU A 543 40.97 37.29 4.29
N GLU A 544 39.83 36.75 3.86
CA GLU A 544 38.50 37.08 4.38
C GLU A 544 38.25 36.65 5.83
N TYR A 545 39.05 35.71 6.36
CA TYR A 545 38.88 35.15 7.70
C TYR A 545 40.02 35.52 8.68
N ARG A 546 40.96 36.38 8.26
CA ARG A 546 42.05 36.86 9.13
C ARG A 546 41.53 37.86 10.16
N GLU A 547 42.16 37.91 11.34
CA GLU A 547 41.89 38.97 12.34
C GLU A 547 42.09 40.36 11.71
N GLU A 548 41.06 41.20 11.75
CA GLU A 548 41.24 42.64 11.55
C GLU A 548 42.09 43.17 12.70
N LEU A 549 43.35 43.52 12.41
CA LEU A 549 44.14 44.34 13.31
C LEU A 549 43.41 45.68 13.46
N GLN A 550 42.68 45.85 14.57
CA GLN A 550 42.23 47.16 15.01
C GLN A 550 43.46 48.05 15.20
N GLU A 551 43.78 48.89 14.21
CA GLU A 551 44.58 50.08 14.42
C GLU A 551 43.82 50.96 15.41
N ALA A 552 44.21 50.87 16.68
CA ALA A 552 43.83 51.83 17.70
C ALA A 552 44.42 53.19 17.33
N GLU A 553 43.69 53.98 16.54
CA GLU A 553 43.94 55.42 16.40
C GLU A 553 43.74 56.08 17.76
N TYR A 554 44.85 56.27 18.47
CA TYR A 554 45.01 57.13 19.63
C TYR A 554 44.87 58.61 19.21
N GLY A 555 43.67 59.02 18.80
CA GLY A 555 43.30 60.40 18.49
C GLY A 555 42.84 61.18 19.73
N GLY A 556 43.71 61.35 20.72
CA GLY A 556 43.41 62.05 21.97
C GLY A 556 44.35 63.23 22.25
N ARG A 557 44.35 64.26 21.40
CA ARG A 557 45.10 65.51 21.62
C ARG A 557 44.30 66.45 22.53
N MET A 558 44.98 66.95 23.56
CA MET A 558 44.50 67.88 24.58
C MET A 558 43.80 69.15 24.07
N ARG A 559 42.79 69.59 24.85
CA ARG A 559 42.41 70.97 25.24
C ARG A 559 42.35 72.06 24.15
N ARG A 560 41.14 72.58 23.92
CA ARG A 560 40.68 73.84 24.53
C ARG A 560 39.16 73.93 24.57
#